data_AF-A0A4Z0BEX6-F1
#
_entry.id   AF-A0A4Z0BEX6-F1
#
_cell.length_a   1.000
_cell.length_b   1.000
_cell.length_c   1.000
_cell.angle_alpha   90.00
_cell.angle_beta   90.00
_cell.angle_gamma   90.00
#
_symmetry.space_group_name_H-M   'P 1'
#
loop_
_entity.id
_entity.type
_entity.pdbx_description
1 polymer ?
#
loop_
_entity_poly.entity_id
_entity_poly.type
_entity_poly.pdbx_seq_one_letter_code
_entity_poly.pdbx_strand_id
1 'polypeptide(L)'
;MADAAGTAGSATAGSQASGQASGAAASPALNPAAMMTVPKAGDFWLTTTHAGEAQRYPHMARLANGSYVAVRANFATPGSGIVLMQAFDAGGNPSGAETSVAEGQSPGVTSFPDGSFLVTWVVPPPTFALSFPVYGQRFDASGQPIGARLSLGYYADDAQPAAVSADTFILGVIAQLGHVNGPAGSLAGFSLDGSTVLTTPALQEDPCGINGTPAVTALPGGGFVAAWPYQCVGNPQIVLRRYDAAGNFTASRFDALSMTGTPSLATLSNGTVVVAWTMADGINAPSARALLLGATLPASAGGAIAVPAQGGRTPLAVSAVTAGGFVIPWSATGPAEATVPVSRYSNDGTPM
;
A
#
# COMPACT_ATOMS: atom_id res chain seq x y z
N MET A 1 51.81 56.21 -39.23
CA MET A 1 52.86 55.96 -40.23
C MET A 1 53.07 54.46 -40.29
N ALA A 2 52.88 53.91 -41.50
CA ALA A 2 53.32 52.61 -42.04
C ALA A 2 52.94 51.33 -41.27
N ASP A 3 52.06 50.47 -41.79
CA ASP A 3 52.23 49.54 -42.94
C ASP A 3 53.23 48.41 -42.62
N ALA A 4 52.84 47.14 -42.51
CA ALA A 4 52.18 46.20 -43.45
C ALA A 4 53.18 45.40 -44.31
N ALA A 5 53.01 44.07 -44.28
CA ALA A 5 53.21 43.08 -45.36
C ALA A 5 53.09 41.68 -44.71
N GLY A 6 52.17 40.77 -45.05
CA GLY A 6 51.92 40.13 -46.36
C GLY A 6 52.44 38.67 -46.26
N THR A 7 51.84 37.58 -46.76
CA THR A 7 50.81 37.31 -47.77
C THR A 7 50.56 35.77 -47.84
N ALA A 8 49.35 35.37 -48.26
CA ALA A 8 48.96 34.18 -49.08
C ALA A 8 49.28 32.74 -48.55
N GLY A 9 48.48 31.68 -48.74
CA GLY A 9 47.21 31.43 -49.42
C GLY A 9 46.93 29.90 -49.51
N SER A 10 45.66 29.51 -49.77
CA SER A 10 45.16 28.25 -50.41
C SER A 10 45.53 26.88 -49.81
N ALA A 11 44.62 26.15 -49.14
CA ALA A 11 43.70 25.09 -49.67
C ALA A 11 44.46 23.91 -50.37
N THR A 12 44.34 22.61 -50.05
CA THR A 12 43.21 21.72 -49.66
C THR A 12 43.78 20.33 -49.28
N ALA A 13 42.98 19.52 -48.55
CA ALA A 13 42.87 18.05 -48.54
C ALA A 13 43.09 17.39 -47.16
N GLY A 14 41.99 16.91 -46.58
CA GLY A 14 41.96 16.07 -45.37
C GLY A 14 40.52 15.69 -45.05
N SER A 15 40.11 14.53 -45.56
CA SER A 15 38.77 13.94 -45.52
C SER A 15 38.12 13.86 -44.14
N GLN A 16 36.80 14.05 -44.09
CA GLN A 16 35.95 13.57 -43.00
C GLN A 16 36.00 12.04 -42.90
N ALA A 17 36.17 11.51 -41.69
CA ALA A 17 35.62 10.22 -41.29
C ALA A 17 35.34 10.22 -39.77
N SER A 18 34.09 9.86 -39.47
CA SER A 18 33.42 9.56 -38.20
C SER A 18 34.24 9.01 -37.03
N GLY A 19 33.93 9.49 -35.82
CA GLY A 19 34.24 8.82 -34.56
C GLY A 19 33.34 9.28 -33.42
N GLN A 20 32.16 8.66 -33.27
CA GLN A 20 31.39 8.71 -32.02
C GLN A 20 32.18 7.92 -30.96
N ALA A 21 32.61 8.58 -29.88
CA ALA A 21 33.14 7.92 -28.69
C ALA A 21 32.02 7.84 -27.64
N SER A 22 31.51 6.62 -27.45
CA SER A 22 30.61 6.21 -26.38
C SER A 22 31.39 6.13 -25.05
N GLY A 23 31.16 7.09 -24.16
CA GLY A 23 31.64 7.05 -22.77
C GLY A 23 30.48 6.82 -21.81
N ALA A 24 29.95 5.61 -21.73
CA ALA A 24 29.03 5.23 -20.66
C ALA A 24 29.85 5.00 -19.38
N ALA A 25 29.67 5.86 -18.38
CA ALA A 25 30.18 5.59 -17.04
C ALA A 25 29.43 4.38 -16.48
N ALA A 26 30.15 3.27 -16.30
CA ALA A 26 29.61 2.03 -15.77
C ALA A 26 29.14 2.23 -14.32
N SER A 27 27.91 1.78 -14.04
CA SER A 27 27.40 1.60 -12.68
C SER A 27 28.32 0.69 -11.87
N PRO A 28 28.53 0.92 -10.56
CA PRO A 28 29.32 0.00 -9.75
C PRO A 28 28.57 -1.34 -9.67
N ALA A 29 29.18 -2.38 -10.22
CA ALA A 29 28.68 -3.75 -10.11
C ALA A 29 28.73 -4.18 -8.64
N LEU A 30 27.59 -4.59 -8.09
CA LEU A 30 27.51 -5.17 -6.76
C LEU A 30 28.28 -6.49 -6.73
N ASN A 31 29.13 -6.64 -5.71
CA ASN A 31 29.86 -7.86 -5.42
C ASN A 31 28.88 -9.04 -5.19
N PRO A 32 28.99 -10.16 -5.93
CA PRO A 32 28.12 -11.33 -5.75
C PRO A 32 28.23 -12.03 -4.39
N ALA A 33 29.19 -11.63 -3.53
CA ALA A 33 29.49 -12.27 -2.25
C ALA A 33 28.58 -11.84 -1.07
N ALA A 34 27.46 -11.14 -1.31
CA ALA A 34 26.47 -10.79 -0.27
C ALA A 34 25.16 -11.60 -0.34
N MET A 35 25.10 -12.69 -1.10
CA MET A 35 23.99 -13.65 -1.01
C MET A 35 24.25 -14.64 0.12
N MET A 36 23.77 -14.32 1.32
CA MET A 36 23.67 -15.29 2.40
C MET A 36 22.49 -16.21 2.13
N THR A 37 22.74 -17.51 1.96
CA THR A 37 21.69 -18.53 2.06
C THR A 37 21.40 -18.77 3.53
N VAL A 38 20.38 -18.09 4.05
CA VAL A 38 19.83 -18.35 5.39
C VAL A 38 18.86 -19.53 5.30
N PRO A 39 18.98 -20.55 6.17
CA PRO A 39 18.04 -21.68 6.20
C PRO A 39 16.60 -21.24 6.49
N LYS A 40 15.66 -21.96 5.88
CA LYS A 40 14.20 -21.95 6.09
C LYS A 40 13.82 -21.88 7.59
N ALA A 41 13.63 -20.69 8.13
CA ALA A 41 12.81 -20.44 9.32
C ALA A 41 12.51 -18.94 9.43
N GLY A 42 11.23 -18.57 9.26
CA GLY A 42 10.71 -17.31 9.84
C GLY A 42 10.30 -16.18 8.91
N ASP A 43 10.37 -16.32 7.58
CA ASP A 43 9.94 -15.25 6.67
C ASP A 43 8.62 -15.60 5.96
N PHE A 44 7.62 -14.77 6.28
CA PHE A 44 6.23 -14.65 5.84
C PHE A 44 5.94 -15.10 4.39
N TRP A 45 5.20 -16.21 4.23
CA TRP A 45 4.59 -16.59 2.94
C TRP A 45 3.30 -17.38 3.10
N LEU A 46 2.26 -16.90 2.43
CA LEU A 46 1.04 -17.65 2.16
C LEU A 46 0.60 -17.48 0.71
N THR A 47 1.36 -18.10 -0.19
CA THR A 47 0.85 -18.52 -1.49
C THR A 47 0.38 -19.96 -1.35
N THR A 48 -0.84 -20.18 -0.89
CA THR A 48 -1.39 -21.55 -0.85
C THR A 48 -2.08 -21.79 -2.17
N THR A 49 -1.45 -22.64 -2.99
CA THR A 49 -2.01 -23.18 -4.23
C THR A 49 -3.34 -23.86 -3.93
N HIS A 50 -4.46 -23.21 -4.23
CA HIS A 50 -5.74 -23.88 -4.39
C HIS A 50 -5.75 -24.46 -5.81
N ALA A 51 -5.62 -25.78 -5.93
CA ALA A 51 -5.95 -26.58 -7.12
C ALA A 51 -5.72 -25.93 -8.51
N GLY A 52 -4.54 -25.33 -8.75
CA GLY A 52 -4.16 -24.82 -10.08
C GLY A 52 -4.57 -23.37 -10.41
N GLU A 53 -5.09 -22.60 -9.45
CA GLU A 53 -5.34 -21.16 -9.64
C GLU A 53 -4.45 -20.31 -8.73
N ALA A 54 -3.71 -19.36 -9.31
CA ALA A 54 -3.01 -18.33 -8.54
C ALA A 54 -3.99 -17.24 -8.13
N GLN A 55 -4.61 -17.44 -6.98
CA GLN A 55 -5.49 -16.46 -6.39
C GLN A 55 -4.68 -15.57 -5.44
N ARG A 56 -4.71 -14.26 -5.67
CA ARG A 56 -4.09 -13.27 -4.80
C ARG A 56 -5.09 -12.93 -3.71
N TYR A 57 -4.74 -13.13 -2.44
CA TYR A 57 -5.50 -12.55 -1.35
C TYR A 57 -5.24 -11.04 -1.35
N PRO A 58 -6.24 -10.19 -1.65
CA PRO A 58 -6.05 -8.75 -1.70
C PRO A 58 -5.63 -8.19 -0.34
N HIS A 59 -6.06 -8.80 0.78
CA HIS A 59 -5.77 -8.32 2.13
C HIS A 59 -5.48 -9.45 3.13
N MET A 60 -4.60 -9.17 4.10
CA MET A 60 -4.18 -10.09 5.15
C MET A 60 -3.91 -9.34 6.44
N ALA A 61 -4.26 -9.94 7.58
CA ALA A 61 -3.93 -9.44 8.91
C ALA A 61 -3.15 -10.50 9.69
N ARG A 62 -2.10 -10.06 10.41
CA ARG A 62 -1.39 -10.88 11.38
C ARG A 62 -2.06 -10.73 12.75
N LEU A 63 -2.39 -11.84 13.39
CA LEU A 63 -2.98 -11.87 14.72
C LEU A 63 -1.91 -11.80 15.82
N ALA A 64 -2.32 -11.46 17.04
CA ALA A 64 -1.41 -11.28 18.18
C ALA A 64 -0.60 -12.55 18.53
N ASN A 65 -1.16 -13.73 18.31
CA ASN A 65 -0.49 -15.03 18.48
C ASN A 65 0.51 -15.36 17.34
N GLY A 66 0.65 -14.47 16.36
CA GLY A 66 1.55 -14.63 15.21
C GLY A 66 0.96 -15.40 14.02
N SER A 67 -0.27 -15.91 14.14
CA SER A 67 -1.01 -16.51 13.02
C SER A 67 -1.53 -15.44 12.05
N TYR A 68 -2.10 -15.84 10.92
CA TYR A 68 -2.58 -14.92 9.89
C TYR A 68 -4.01 -15.26 9.46
N VAL A 69 -4.73 -14.23 9.03
CA VAL A 69 -6.00 -14.38 8.32
C VAL A 69 -5.91 -13.60 7.03
N ALA A 70 -6.21 -14.25 5.91
CA ALA A 70 -6.31 -13.60 4.61
C ALA A 70 -7.76 -13.63 4.12
N VAL A 71 -8.15 -12.58 3.40
CA VAL A 71 -9.48 -12.44 2.82
C VAL A 71 -9.37 -12.16 1.33
N ARG A 72 -10.33 -12.66 0.56
CA ARG A 72 -10.43 -12.44 -0.88
C ARG A 72 -11.88 -12.44 -1.35
N ALA A 73 -12.12 -11.83 -2.51
CA ALA A 73 -13.37 -12.01 -3.23
C ALA A 73 -13.20 -13.08 -4.30
N ASN A 74 -14.17 -13.99 -4.40
CA ASN A 74 -14.31 -14.92 -5.51
C ASN A 74 -15.52 -14.55 -6.34
N PHE A 75 -15.37 -14.46 -7.65
CA PHE A 75 -16.46 -14.05 -8.54
C PHE A 75 -16.88 -15.23 -9.41
N ALA A 76 -18.13 -15.67 -9.27
CA ALA A 76 -18.70 -16.64 -10.21
C ALA A 76 -19.05 -15.95 -11.54
N THR A 77 -19.54 -14.70 -11.46
CA THR A 77 -19.79 -13.78 -12.57
C THR A 77 -19.48 -12.34 -12.13
N PRO A 78 -19.30 -11.37 -13.06
CA PRO A 78 -19.14 -9.97 -12.69
C PRO A 78 -20.30 -9.47 -11.82
N GLY A 79 -19.99 -8.94 -10.63
CA GLY A 79 -20.99 -8.44 -9.67
C GLY A 79 -21.55 -9.46 -8.67
N SER A 80 -21.16 -10.74 -8.75
CA SER A 80 -21.59 -11.82 -7.82
C SER A 80 -20.42 -12.33 -6.97
N GLY A 81 -19.75 -11.41 -6.28
CA GLY A 81 -18.64 -11.75 -5.41
C GLY A 81 -19.07 -12.52 -4.15
N ILE A 82 -18.25 -13.47 -3.72
CA ILE A 82 -18.30 -14.09 -2.40
C ILE A 82 -17.01 -13.75 -1.67
N VAL A 83 -17.14 -13.20 -0.47
CA VAL A 83 -16.02 -12.94 0.44
C VAL A 83 -15.64 -14.24 1.12
N LEU A 84 -14.39 -14.63 0.92
CA LEU A 84 -13.78 -15.82 1.49
C LEU A 84 -12.68 -15.43 2.46
N MET A 85 -12.51 -16.27 3.47
CA MET A 85 -11.51 -16.14 4.51
C MET A 85 -10.75 -17.45 4.68
N GLN A 86 -9.43 -17.35 4.80
CA GLN A 86 -8.56 -18.48 5.15
C GLN A 86 -7.68 -18.10 6.34
N ALA A 87 -7.67 -18.95 7.36
CA ALA A 87 -6.77 -18.85 8.49
C ALA A 87 -5.49 -19.64 8.22
N PHE A 88 -4.39 -19.16 8.79
CA PHE A 88 -3.08 -19.74 8.62
C PHE A 88 -2.26 -19.66 9.91
N ASP A 89 -1.43 -20.65 10.15
CA ASP A 89 -0.52 -20.66 11.29
C ASP A 89 0.62 -19.65 11.14
N ALA A 90 1.45 -19.50 12.18
CA ALA A 90 2.57 -18.56 12.18
C ALA A 90 3.67 -18.92 11.15
N GLY A 91 3.71 -20.17 10.69
CA GLY A 91 4.61 -20.64 9.64
C GLY A 91 4.08 -20.40 8.23
N GLY A 92 2.85 -19.87 8.10
CA GLY A 92 2.20 -19.71 6.81
C GLY A 92 1.68 -21.03 6.24
N ASN A 93 1.17 -21.93 7.06
CA ASN A 93 0.40 -23.10 6.59
C ASN A 93 -1.09 -22.89 6.80
N PRO A 94 -1.98 -23.35 5.89
CA PRO A 94 -3.42 -23.36 6.10
C PRO A 94 -3.80 -24.02 7.43
N SER A 95 -4.54 -23.28 8.25
CA SER A 95 -5.17 -23.80 9.47
C SER A 95 -6.67 -23.95 9.23
N GLY A 96 -7.08 -25.12 8.72
CA GLY A 96 -8.46 -25.40 8.34
C GLY A 96 -8.78 -25.05 6.89
N ALA A 97 -10.06 -25.20 6.52
CA ALA A 97 -10.55 -24.94 5.17
C ALA A 97 -10.97 -23.47 4.98
N GLU A 98 -10.96 -23.04 3.72
CA GLU A 98 -11.43 -21.70 3.36
C GLU A 98 -12.93 -21.62 3.62
N THR A 99 -13.38 -20.50 4.20
CA THR A 99 -14.76 -20.33 4.66
C THR A 99 -15.39 -19.11 4.00
N SER A 100 -16.65 -19.25 3.59
CA SER A 100 -17.48 -18.15 3.10
C SER A 100 -17.91 -17.26 4.26
N VAL A 101 -17.58 -15.97 4.17
CA VAL A 101 -17.97 -14.94 5.13
C VAL A 101 -19.32 -14.35 4.75
N ALA A 102 -19.46 -13.91 3.50
CA ALA A 102 -20.65 -13.24 3.00
C ALA A 102 -20.64 -13.11 1.47
N GLU A 103 -21.80 -12.80 0.89
CA GLU A 103 -21.86 -12.23 -0.45
C GLU A 103 -21.34 -10.79 -0.43
N GLY A 104 -20.50 -10.44 -1.41
CA GLY A 104 -19.88 -9.13 -1.51
C GLY A 104 -18.51 -9.16 -2.21
N GLN A 105 -17.86 -8.01 -2.24
CA GLN A 105 -16.57 -7.80 -2.89
C GLN A 105 -15.73 -6.77 -2.13
N SER A 106 -14.50 -6.52 -2.62
CA SER A 106 -13.53 -5.61 -2.02
C SER A 106 -13.35 -5.83 -0.51
N PRO A 107 -13.04 -7.06 -0.06
CA PRO A 107 -12.97 -7.32 1.36
C PRO A 107 -11.72 -6.71 1.98
N GLY A 108 -11.83 -6.17 3.18
CA GLY A 108 -10.69 -5.75 4.00
C GLY A 108 -10.60 -6.57 5.28
N VAL A 109 -9.42 -6.60 5.90
CA VAL A 109 -9.23 -7.27 7.20
C VAL A 109 -8.26 -6.52 8.10
N THR A 110 -8.57 -6.43 9.38
CA THR A 110 -7.68 -5.87 10.42
C THR A 110 -7.77 -6.68 11.70
N SER A 111 -6.67 -6.78 12.44
CA SER A 111 -6.59 -7.50 13.72
C SER A 111 -6.58 -6.55 14.90
N PHE A 112 -7.08 -7.02 16.03
CA PHE A 112 -7.13 -6.28 17.29
C PHE A 112 -6.16 -6.88 18.33
N PRO A 113 -5.76 -6.11 19.35
CA PRO A 113 -4.86 -6.59 20.41
C PRO A 113 -5.37 -7.80 21.20
N ASP A 114 -6.69 -8.01 21.26
CA ASP A 114 -7.33 -9.17 21.90
C ASP A 114 -7.20 -10.46 21.07
N GLY A 115 -6.59 -10.40 19.89
CA GLY A 115 -6.43 -11.52 18.95
C GLY A 115 -7.62 -11.75 18.04
N SER A 116 -8.70 -10.99 18.20
CA SER A 116 -9.82 -10.98 17.25
C SER A 116 -9.45 -10.22 15.97
N PHE A 117 -10.30 -10.32 14.96
CA PHE A 117 -10.16 -9.56 13.73
C PHE A 117 -11.53 -9.14 13.19
N LEU A 118 -11.54 -8.10 12.36
CA LEU A 118 -12.72 -7.62 11.63
C LEU A 118 -12.49 -7.84 10.15
N VAL A 119 -13.45 -8.48 9.49
CA VAL A 119 -13.55 -8.53 8.03
C VAL A 119 -14.62 -7.54 7.60
N THR A 120 -14.30 -6.67 6.65
CA THR A 120 -15.24 -5.74 6.01
C THR A 120 -15.43 -6.09 4.55
N TRP A 121 -16.56 -5.70 3.97
CA TRP A 121 -16.82 -5.89 2.55
C TRP A 121 -17.88 -4.94 2.03
N VAL A 122 -17.88 -4.78 0.71
CA VAL A 122 -18.84 -3.99 -0.04
C VAL A 122 -19.87 -4.91 -0.69
N VAL A 123 -21.15 -4.53 -0.62
CA VAL A 123 -22.23 -5.25 -1.32
C VAL A 123 -22.71 -4.41 -2.50
N PRO A 124 -22.29 -4.70 -3.74
CA PRO A 124 -22.78 -3.99 -4.91
C PRO A 124 -24.28 -4.29 -5.11
N PRO A 125 -25.12 -3.27 -5.35
CA PRO A 125 -26.50 -3.47 -5.74
C PRO A 125 -26.58 -4.05 -7.16
N PRO A 126 -27.70 -4.69 -7.51
CA PRO A 126 -27.93 -5.25 -8.84
C PRO A 126 -28.11 -4.18 -9.93
N THR A 127 -28.20 -2.91 -9.56
CA THR A 127 -28.41 -1.75 -10.44
C THR A 127 -27.22 -0.80 -10.37
N PHE A 128 -27.06 0.09 -11.36
CA PHE A 128 -26.02 1.12 -11.32
C PHE A 128 -26.24 2.05 -10.12
N ALA A 129 -25.33 1.99 -9.14
CA ALA A 129 -25.28 2.88 -8.01
C ALA A 129 -23.84 3.37 -7.82
N LEU A 130 -23.73 4.55 -7.23
CA LEU A 130 -22.47 5.26 -7.00
C LEU A 130 -22.01 5.16 -5.54
N SER A 131 -22.78 4.45 -4.72
CA SER A 131 -22.49 4.17 -3.32
C SER A 131 -23.13 2.84 -2.94
N PHE A 132 -22.41 2.05 -2.16
CA PHE A 132 -22.71 0.66 -1.88
C PHE A 132 -22.73 0.42 -0.37
N PRO A 133 -23.67 -0.37 0.16
CA PRO A 133 -23.65 -0.80 1.55
C PRO A 133 -22.29 -1.44 1.90
N VAL A 134 -21.73 -0.99 3.01
CA VAL A 134 -20.54 -1.59 3.60
C VAL A 134 -20.92 -2.28 4.90
N TYR A 135 -20.45 -3.52 5.05
CA TYR A 135 -20.67 -4.32 6.23
C TYR A 135 -19.35 -4.77 6.83
N GLY A 136 -19.42 -5.21 8.08
CA GLY A 136 -18.32 -5.93 8.72
C GLY A 136 -18.81 -7.06 9.62
N GLN A 137 -17.95 -8.03 9.86
CA GLN A 137 -18.16 -9.10 10.83
C GLN A 137 -16.89 -9.28 11.62
N ARG A 138 -17.02 -9.25 12.94
CA ARG A 138 -15.92 -9.51 13.86
C ARG A 138 -15.82 -11.01 14.10
N PHE A 139 -14.61 -11.51 14.25
CA PHE A 139 -14.30 -12.91 14.47
C PHE A 139 -13.26 -13.06 15.59
N ASP A 140 -13.35 -14.13 16.36
CA ASP A 140 -12.30 -14.49 17.30
C ASP A 140 -11.07 -15.08 16.58
N ALA A 141 -9.99 -15.35 17.33
CA ALA A 141 -8.76 -15.89 16.77
C ALA A 141 -8.91 -17.29 16.10
N SER A 142 -10.01 -18.00 16.37
CA SER A 142 -10.35 -19.28 15.75
C SER A 142 -11.22 -19.14 14.49
N GLY A 143 -11.61 -17.91 14.15
CA GLY A 143 -12.47 -17.61 13.01
C GLY A 143 -13.96 -17.78 13.29
N GLN A 144 -14.39 -17.84 14.56
CA GLN A 144 -15.82 -17.84 14.90
C GLN A 144 -16.36 -16.42 15.01
N PRO A 145 -17.56 -16.13 14.46
CA PRO A 145 -18.12 -14.78 14.49
C PRO A 145 -18.42 -14.34 15.93
N ILE A 146 -17.98 -13.13 16.28
CA ILE A 146 -18.32 -12.45 17.52
C ILE A 146 -19.44 -11.44 17.23
N GLY A 147 -20.59 -11.63 17.86
CA GLY A 147 -21.73 -10.72 17.72
C GLY A 147 -22.36 -10.75 16.33
N ALA A 148 -23.20 -9.75 16.05
CA ALA A 148 -23.92 -9.63 14.78
C ALA A 148 -23.09 -8.90 13.71
N ARG A 149 -23.52 -9.04 12.45
CA ARG A 149 -22.97 -8.27 11.32
C ARG A 149 -23.21 -6.77 11.54
N LEU A 150 -22.16 -5.99 11.36
CA LEU A 150 -22.15 -4.53 11.47
C LEU A 150 -22.59 -3.89 10.15
N SER A 151 -23.38 -2.83 10.23
CA SER A 151 -23.67 -1.93 9.09
C SER A 151 -22.82 -0.67 9.24
N LEU A 152 -21.93 -0.42 8.28
CA LEU A 152 -20.88 0.59 8.39
C LEU A 152 -21.09 1.79 7.46
N GLY A 153 -22.27 1.89 6.85
CA GLY A 153 -22.66 2.99 5.97
C GLY A 153 -22.63 2.63 4.48
N TYR A 154 -22.53 3.64 3.63
CA TYR A 154 -22.58 3.54 2.17
C TYR A 154 -21.43 4.32 1.54
N TYR A 155 -20.59 3.65 0.74
CA TYR A 155 -19.37 4.24 0.16
C TYR A 155 -19.13 3.77 -1.29
N ALA A 156 -18.25 4.45 -2.02
CA ALA A 156 -18.14 4.26 -3.46
C ALA A 156 -17.52 2.93 -3.90
N ASP A 157 -16.46 2.39 -3.27
CA ASP A 157 -15.76 1.24 -3.88
C ASP A 157 -14.80 0.41 -2.99
N ASP A 158 -14.52 0.77 -1.74
CA ASP A 158 -13.62 0.00 -0.88
C ASP A 158 -13.88 0.34 0.60
N ALA A 159 -13.51 -0.59 1.50
CA ALA A 159 -13.79 -0.48 2.93
C ALA A 159 -12.63 -1.03 3.78
N GLN A 160 -11.40 -0.66 3.47
CA GLN A 160 -10.22 -1.15 4.21
C GLN A 160 -10.26 -0.68 5.67
N PRO A 161 -10.33 -1.62 6.65
CA PRO A 161 -10.35 -1.28 8.05
C PRO A 161 -8.92 -1.19 8.59
N ALA A 162 -8.70 -0.23 9.49
CA ALA A 162 -7.51 -0.15 10.32
C ALA A 162 -7.92 -0.07 11.78
N ALA A 163 -7.58 -1.09 12.58
CA ALA A 163 -7.70 -1.01 14.03
C ALA A 163 -6.75 0.09 14.54
N VAL A 164 -7.30 1.09 15.25
CA VAL A 164 -6.54 2.23 15.80
C VAL A 164 -6.43 2.20 17.32
N SER A 165 -7.26 1.37 17.97
CA SER A 165 -7.20 1.04 19.38
C SER A 165 -7.72 -0.39 19.60
N ALA A 166 -7.87 -0.81 20.86
CA ALA A 166 -8.48 -2.09 21.20
C ALA A 166 -9.98 -2.17 20.85
N ASP A 167 -10.66 -1.02 20.76
CA ASP A 167 -12.11 -0.90 20.65
C ASP A 167 -12.60 -0.04 19.46
N THR A 168 -11.67 0.52 18.68
CA THR A 168 -11.97 1.44 17.59
C THR A 168 -11.22 1.06 16.32
N PHE A 169 -11.89 1.18 15.18
CA PHE A 169 -11.28 1.08 13.86
C PHE A 169 -11.71 2.23 12.96
N ILE A 170 -10.89 2.53 11.96
CA ILE A 170 -11.16 3.52 10.93
C ILE A 170 -11.36 2.81 9.59
N LEU A 171 -12.35 3.25 8.82
CA LEU A 171 -12.44 2.98 7.39
C LEU A 171 -11.93 4.20 6.61
N GLY A 172 -11.00 3.98 5.69
CA GLY A 172 -10.70 4.93 4.63
C GLY A 172 -11.67 4.68 3.46
N VAL A 173 -12.43 5.70 3.08
CA VAL A 173 -13.55 5.53 2.13
C VAL A 173 -13.64 6.70 1.16
N ILE A 174 -14.27 6.44 0.01
CA ILE A 174 -14.72 7.47 -0.91
C ILE A 174 -16.20 7.76 -0.62
N ALA A 175 -16.51 9.00 -0.22
CA ALA A 175 -17.80 9.35 0.37
C ALA A 175 -18.68 10.25 -0.50
N GLN A 176 -18.11 11.06 -1.40
CA GLN A 176 -18.90 11.93 -2.28
C GLN A 176 -18.35 11.99 -3.69
N LEU A 177 -19.24 11.92 -4.68
CA LEU A 177 -18.90 12.18 -6.08
C LEU A 177 -19.26 13.65 -6.41
N GLY A 178 -18.34 14.38 -7.02
CA GLY A 178 -18.62 15.75 -7.49
C GLY A 178 -17.56 16.81 -7.21
N HIS A 179 -16.35 16.45 -6.79
CA HIS A 179 -15.25 17.42 -6.72
C HIS A 179 -14.60 17.58 -8.09
N VAL A 180 -13.84 18.67 -8.26
CA VAL A 180 -13.06 18.87 -9.48
C VAL A 180 -12.02 17.74 -9.55
N ASN A 181 -11.94 17.05 -10.68
CA ASN A 181 -10.97 15.97 -10.92
C ASN A 181 -11.04 14.76 -9.97
N GLY A 182 -12.16 14.48 -9.30
CA GLY A 182 -12.32 13.22 -8.55
C GLY A 182 -13.40 13.27 -7.47
N PRO A 183 -13.58 12.19 -6.70
CA PRO A 183 -14.47 12.16 -5.54
C PRO A 183 -13.79 12.65 -4.25
N ALA A 184 -14.57 12.94 -3.21
CA ALA A 184 -14.07 13.27 -1.89
C ALA A 184 -13.71 12.00 -1.10
N GLY A 185 -12.55 12.03 -0.43
CA GLY A 185 -12.20 11.06 0.58
C GLY A 185 -12.81 11.38 1.93
N SER A 186 -13.12 10.35 2.70
CA SER A 186 -13.42 10.48 4.11
C SER A 186 -12.69 9.40 4.89
N LEU A 187 -12.47 9.70 6.16
CA LEU A 187 -12.28 8.66 7.16
C LEU A 187 -13.62 8.49 7.88
N ALA A 188 -13.91 7.29 8.36
CA ALA A 188 -15.07 7.03 9.20
C ALA A 188 -14.64 6.11 10.34
N GLY A 189 -14.78 6.57 11.59
CA GLY A 189 -14.36 5.79 12.75
C GLY A 189 -15.52 5.16 13.50
N PHE A 190 -15.35 3.89 13.85
CA PHE A 190 -16.37 3.04 14.44
C PHE A 190 -15.84 2.32 15.66
N SER A 191 -16.70 2.15 16.66
CA SER A 191 -16.50 1.16 17.72
C SER A 191 -16.74 -0.25 17.17
N LEU A 192 -16.30 -1.26 17.94
CA LEU A 192 -16.45 -2.68 17.57
C LEU A 192 -17.90 -3.16 17.39
N ASP A 193 -18.89 -2.45 17.91
CA ASP A 193 -20.31 -2.72 17.71
C ASP A 193 -20.88 -2.03 16.45
N GLY A 194 -20.03 -1.33 15.68
CA GLY A 194 -20.39 -0.61 14.47
C GLY A 194 -20.98 0.78 14.70
N SER A 195 -21.07 1.24 15.95
CA SER A 195 -21.49 2.62 16.23
C SER A 195 -20.40 3.61 15.78
N THR A 196 -20.79 4.74 15.20
CA THR A 196 -19.84 5.77 14.79
C THR A 196 -19.30 6.49 16.02
N VAL A 197 -17.99 6.44 16.24
CA VAL A 197 -17.31 7.06 17.39
C VAL A 197 -16.38 8.19 17.00
N LEU A 198 -15.99 8.29 15.73
CA LEU A 198 -15.22 9.42 15.21
C LEU A 198 -15.88 9.96 13.95
N THR A 199 -16.37 11.19 14.03
CA THR A 199 -16.72 11.98 12.85
C THR A 199 -15.44 12.67 12.38
N THR A 200 -14.56 11.92 11.73
CA THR A 200 -13.39 12.52 11.09
C THR A 200 -13.86 13.44 9.97
N PRO A 201 -13.37 14.70 9.91
CA PRO A 201 -13.75 15.60 8.83
C PRO A 201 -13.36 14.97 7.49
N ALA A 202 -14.11 15.32 6.43
CA ALA A 202 -13.75 14.95 5.07
C ALA A 202 -12.25 15.21 4.85
N LEU A 203 -11.60 14.36 4.05
CA LEU A 203 -10.25 14.59 3.57
C LEU A 203 -10.30 15.70 2.52
N GLN A 204 -10.74 16.88 2.97
CA GLN A 204 -11.06 18.02 2.12
C GLN A 204 -9.76 18.73 1.79
N GLU A 205 -9.47 18.76 0.50
CA GLU A 205 -8.40 19.53 -0.14
C GLU A 205 -9.07 20.31 -1.29
N ASP A 206 -9.92 21.27 -0.94
CA ASP A 206 -10.74 22.03 -1.91
C ASP A 206 -9.85 22.69 -2.99
N PRO A 207 -10.27 22.69 -4.28
CA PRO A 207 -11.54 22.18 -4.82
C PRO A 207 -11.45 20.75 -5.41
N CYS A 208 -10.34 20.02 -5.24
CA CYS A 208 -10.12 18.77 -5.96
C CYS A 208 -10.40 17.51 -5.15
N GLY A 209 -10.86 16.46 -5.85
CA GLY A 209 -11.03 15.14 -5.26
C GLY A 209 -9.73 14.40 -5.00
N ILE A 210 -9.85 13.25 -4.35
CA ILE A 210 -8.79 12.25 -4.19
C ILE A 210 -8.92 11.19 -5.29
N ASN A 211 -7.81 10.57 -5.69
CA ASN A 211 -7.81 9.57 -6.77
C ASN A 211 -7.48 8.16 -6.25
N GLY A 212 -8.34 7.63 -5.37
CA GLY A 212 -8.21 6.30 -4.77
C GLY A 212 -8.57 6.28 -3.27
N THR A 213 -8.65 5.08 -2.70
CA THR A 213 -8.98 4.88 -1.28
C THR A 213 -7.87 5.39 -0.35
N PRO A 214 -8.19 6.16 0.71
CA PRO A 214 -7.23 6.49 1.76
C PRO A 214 -6.78 5.24 2.50
N ALA A 215 -5.47 5.11 2.73
CA ALA A 215 -4.90 4.07 3.57
C ALA A 215 -4.62 4.62 4.98
N VAL A 216 -4.81 3.79 6.01
CA VAL A 216 -4.72 4.19 7.43
C VAL A 216 -3.82 3.23 8.20
N THR A 217 -3.03 3.75 9.14
CA THR A 217 -2.26 2.93 10.09
C THR A 217 -2.27 3.54 11.49
N ALA A 218 -2.30 2.70 12.52
CA ALA A 218 -2.31 3.12 13.93
C ALA A 218 -0.93 3.56 14.40
N LEU A 219 -0.89 4.44 15.40
CA LEU A 219 0.36 4.90 16.02
C LEU A 219 0.53 4.33 17.45
N PRO A 220 1.77 4.01 17.87
CA PRO A 220 2.05 3.72 19.27
C PRO A 220 1.65 4.88 20.16
N GLY A 221 0.97 4.59 21.28
CA GLY A 221 0.44 5.61 22.18
C GLY A 221 -0.92 6.19 21.77
N GLY A 222 -1.51 5.70 20.67
CA GLY A 222 -2.83 6.09 20.19
C GLY A 222 -2.79 7.09 19.03
N GLY A 223 -3.92 7.23 18.36
CA GLY A 223 -4.04 8.01 17.12
C GLY A 223 -3.62 7.22 15.89
N PHE A 224 -3.61 7.88 14.74
CA PHE A 224 -3.39 7.24 13.45
C PHE A 224 -2.83 8.19 12.39
N VAL A 225 -2.29 7.62 11.33
CA VAL A 225 -1.89 8.32 10.11
C VAL A 225 -2.76 7.82 8.97
N ALA A 226 -3.28 8.74 8.17
CA ALA A 226 -3.93 8.45 6.90
C ALA A 226 -3.10 9.02 5.75
N ALA A 227 -3.06 8.32 4.62
CA ALA A 227 -2.47 8.83 3.40
C ALA A 227 -3.31 8.51 2.17
N TRP A 228 -3.33 9.41 1.20
CA TRP A 228 -4.10 9.26 -0.03
C TRP A 228 -3.45 9.99 -1.21
N PRO A 229 -3.72 9.53 -2.45
CA PRO A 229 -3.38 10.26 -3.66
C PRO A 229 -4.23 11.53 -3.78
N TYR A 230 -3.57 12.65 -4.06
CA TYR A 230 -4.22 13.92 -4.35
C TYR A 230 -3.64 14.54 -5.63
N GLN A 231 -4.49 15.05 -6.51
CA GLN A 231 -4.05 15.73 -7.72
C GLN A 231 -5.07 16.78 -8.18
N CYS A 232 -4.74 18.06 -7.95
CA CYS A 232 -5.46 19.17 -8.58
C CYS A 232 -4.90 19.51 -9.97
N VAL A 233 -3.63 19.89 -10.01
CA VAL A 233 -2.90 20.33 -11.20
C VAL A 233 -1.44 19.88 -11.03
N GLY A 234 -0.80 19.42 -12.11
CA GLY A 234 0.59 18.97 -12.08
C GLY A 234 0.73 17.50 -11.67
N ASN A 235 1.90 17.14 -11.12
CA ASN A 235 2.18 15.77 -10.71
C ASN A 235 1.27 15.36 -9.54
N PRO A 236 0.83 14.08 -9.48
CA PRO A 236 0.13 13.59 -8.32
C PRO A 236 0.96 13.80 -7.05
N GLN A 237 0.28 13.88 -5.92
CA GLN A 237 0.87 14.02 -4.60
C GLN A 237 0.40 12.88 -3.72
N ILE A 238 1.19 12.57 -2.71
CA ILE A 238 0.69 11.85 -1.53
C ILE A 238 0.47 12.89 -0.45
N VAL A 239 -0.76 12.96 0.02
CA VAL A 239 -1.09 13.71 1.22
C VAL A 239 -1.07 12.75 2.38
N LEU A 240 -0.43 13.14 3.47
CA LEU A 240 -0.50 12.44 4.74
C LEU A 240 -1.11 13.37 5.77
N ARG A 241 -2.02 12.85 6.58
CA ARG A 241 -2.50 13.52 7.79
C ARG A 241 -2.35 12.62 8.98
N ARG A 242 -1.93 13.23 10.08
CA ARG A 242 -1.83 12.59 11.39
C ARG A 242 -2.95 13.07 12.29
N TYR A 243 -3.52 12.13 13.03
CA TYR A 243 -4.59 12.35 13.97
C TYR A 243 -4.20 11.83 15.35
N ASP A 244 -4.68 12.50 16.39
CA ASP A 244 -4.57 11.99 17.76
C ASP A 244 -5.57 10.85 18.04
N ALA A 245 -5.53 10.29 19.25
CA ALA A 245 -6.42 9.17 19.64
C ALA A 245 -7.91 9.55 19.65
N ALA A 246 -8.24 10.83 19.78
CA ALA A 246 -9.60 11.34 19.69
C ALA A 246 -10.01 11.69 18.25
N GLY A 247 -9.15 11.42 17.26
CA GLY A 247 -9.41 11.70 15.85
C GLY A 247 -9.26 13.17 15.47
N ASN A 248 -8.63 14.00 16.32
CA ASN A 248 -8.36 15.39 15.96
C ASN A 248 -7.15 15.48 15.04
N PHE A 249 -7.23 16.35 14.04
CA PHE A 249 -6.11 16.64 13.15
C PHE A 249 -4.95 17.26 13.93
N THR A 250 -3.73 16.75 13.72
CA THR A 250 -2.52 17.25 14.39
C THR A 250 -1.49 17.81 13.41
N ALA A 251 -1.34 17.22 12.22
CA ALA A 251 -0.37 17.66 11.23
C ALA A 251 -0.67 17.08 9.84
N SER A 252 -0.22 17.77 8.80
CA SER A 252 -0.24 17.31 7.40
C SER A 252 1.14 17.36 6.76
N ARG A 253 1.39 16.49 5.79
CA ARG A 253 2.55 16.53 4.90
C ARG A 253 2.10 16.33 3.46
N PHE A 254 2.67 17.11 2.55
CA PHE A 254 2.40 17.04 1.12
C PHE A 254 3.70 16.72 0.40
N ASP A 255 3.68 15.66 -0.41
CA ASP A 255 4.82 15.30 -1.24
C ASP A 255 4.37 15.17 -2.69
N ALA A 256 4.87 16.07 -3.53
CA ALA A 256 4.71 15.97 -4.98
C ALA A 256 5.54 14.79 -5.50
N LEU A 257 4.88 13.77 -6.03
CA LEU A 257 5.49 12.48 -6.32
C LEU A 257 4.83 11.86 -7.55
N SER A 258 5.63 11.39 -8.50
CA SER A 258 5.11 10.65 -9.67
C SER A 258 4.61 9.26 -9.26
N MET A 259 3.42 9.18 -8.67
CA MET A 259 2.82 7.95 -8.14
C MET A 259 1.75 7.35 -9.08
N THR A 260 1.60 6.03 -9.05
CA THR A 260 0.45 5.29 -9.60
C THR A 260 -0.28 4.55 -8.49
N GLY A 261 -1.58 4.82 -8.33
CA GLY A 261 -2.46 4.09 -7.39
C GLY A 261 -2.46 4.60 -5.95
N THR A 262 -2.93 3.75 -5.03
CA THR A 262 -3.10 4.04 -3.61
C THR A 262 -1.79 3.76 -2.83
N PRO A 263 -1.42 4.62 -1.87
CA PRO A 263 -0.28 4.35 -0.99
C PRO A 263 -0.60 3.23 0.00
N SER A 264 0.44 2.56 0.48
CA SER A 264 0.37 1.57 1.55
C SER A 264 1.12 2.06 2.78
N LEU A 265 0.59 1.78 3.97
CA LEU A 265 1.16 2.25 5.24
C LEU A 265 1.37 1.10 6.22
N ALA A 266 2.47 1.16 6.96
CA ALA A 266 2.71 0.30 8.12
C ALA A 266 3.45 1.07 9.21
N THR A 267 3.00 0.93 10.46
CA THR A 267 3.75 1.42 11.62
C THR A 267 4.66 0.33 12.15
N LEU A 268 5.94 0.66 12.28
CA LEU A 268 6.99 -0.24 12.74
C LEU A 268 7.01 -0.34 14.26
N SER A 269 7.72 -1.35 14.79
CA SER A 269 7.81 -1.60 16.23
C SER A 269 8.45 -0.45 17.03
N ASN A 270 9.24 0.42 16.38
CA ASN A 270 9.82 1.61 16.98
C ASN A 270 8.95 2.88 16.83
N GLY A 271 7.75 2.76 16.24
CA GLY A 271 6.83 3.86 15.99
C GLY A 271 7.08 4.69 14.74
N THR A 272 8.08 4.33 13.93
CA THR A 272 8.23 4.89 12.58
C THR A 272 7.05 4.46 11.71
N VAL A 273 6.46 5.37 10.94
CA VAL A 273 5.49 5.05 9.89
C VAL A 273 6.22 4.94 8.57
N VAL A 274 6.02 3.82 7.87
CA VAL A 274 6.47 3.64 6.48
C VAL A 274 5.29 3.89 5.57
N VAL A 275 5.48 4.76 4.58
CA VAL A 275 4.53 4.97 3.49
C VAL A 275 5.18 4.54 2.19
N ALA A 276 4.62 3.54 1.53
CA ALA A 276 5.12 2.98 0.28
C ALA A 276 4.15 3.26 -0.87
N TRP A 277 4.69 3.53 -2.06
CA TRP A 277 3.90 3.74 -3.26
C TRP A 277 4.61 3.34 -4.53
N THR A 278 3.83 3.04 -5.57
CA THR A 278 4.32 2.70 -6.91
C THR A 278 4.55 3.97 -7.72
N MET A 279 5.61 4.02 -8.51
CA MET A 279 5.92 5.17 -9.36
C MET A 279 5.26 5.08 -10.75
N ALA A 280 5.03 6.22 -11.40
CA ALA A 280 4.41 6.33 -12.73
C ALA A 280 5.37 6.10 -13.91
N ASP A 281 6.67 5.89 -13.66
CA ASP A 281 7.75 6.00 -14.64
C ASP A 281 8.16 4.69 -15.32
N GLY A 282 7.49 3.56 -15.06
CA GLY A 282 7.92 2.25 -15.58
C GLY A 282 6.79 1.31 -16.01
N ILE A 283 6.26 1.48 -17.22
CA ILE A 283 5.23 0.59 -17.81
C ILE A 283 5.73 -0.87 -17.93
N ASN A 284 7.05 -1.11 -17.92
CA ASN A 284 7.66 -2.45 -18.04
C ASN A 284 8.38 -2.94 -16.77
N ALA A 285 8.46 -2.12 -15.71
CA ALA A 285 9.05 -2.47 -14.42
C ALA A 285 8.60 -1.45 -13.37
N PRO A 286 7.44 -1.65 -12.71
CA PRO A 286 6.98 -0.68 -11.72
C PRO A 286 7.98 -0.66 -10.56
N SER A 287 8.50 0.53 -10.28
CA SER A 287 9.37 0.79 -9.13
C SER A 287 8.54 1.28 -7.95
N ALA A 288 9.02 1.08 -6.73
CA ALA A 288 8.38 1.64 -5.55
C ALA A 288 9.30 2.64 -4.86
N ARG A 289 8.69 3.53 -4.09
CA ARG A 289 9.38 4.39 -3.12
C ARG A 289 8.81 4.08 -1.75
N ALA A 290 9.64 4.22 -0.73
CA ALA A 290 9.19 4.17 0.65
C ALA A 290 9.71 5.39 1.41
N LEU A 291 8.84 5.98 2.21
CA LEU A 291 9.12 7.14 3.04
C LEU A 291 8.99 6.73 4.50
N LEU A 292 10.01 7.04 5.29
CA LEU A 292 10.03 6.76 6.72
C LEU A 292 9.75 8.04 7.50
N LEU A 293 8.77 7.97 8.39
CA LEU A 293 8.26 9.11 9.15
C LEU A 293 8.38 8.83 10.64
N GLY A 294 9.10 9.68 11.36
CA GLY A 294 9.17 9.65 12.82
C GLY A 294 7.95 10.31 13.48
N ALA A 295 8.02 10.44 14.82
CA ALA A 295 6.97 11.07 15.63
C ALA A 295 6.76 12.57 15.37
N THR A 296 7.66 13.23 14.63
CA THR A 296 7.48 14.60 14.14
C THR A 296 7.68 14.57 12.62
N LEU A 297 6.69 15.01 11.85
CA LEU A 297 6.78 15.06 10.39
C LEU A 297 7.77 16.17 9.99
N PRO A 298 8.90 15.87 9.32
CA PRO A 298 9.73 16.94 8.78
C PRO A 298 9.09 17.55 7.52
N ALA A 299 9.36 18.84 7.26
CA ALA A 299 9.08 19.47 5.97
C ALA A 299 9.93 18.81 4.86
N SER A 300 9.40 18.76 3.63
CA SER A 300 9.94 18.09 2.42
C SER A 300 11.42 18.42 2.09
N ALA A 301 12.21 17.66 1.31
CA ALA A 301 11.91 16.88 0.10
C ALA A 301 12.96 15.78 -0.27
N GLY A 302 13.58 15.07 0.69
CA GLY A 302 14.77 14.23 0.36
C GLY A 302 14.94 12.88 1.06
N GLY A 303 13.89 12.29 1.65
CA GLY A 303 14.01 11.11 2.52
C GLY A 303 13.41 9.81 2.01
N ALA A 304 12.81 9.78 0.81
CA ALA A 304 12.19 8.56 0.29
C ALA A 304 13.26 7.62 -0.30
N ILE A 305 13.34 6.40 0.23
CA ILE A 305 14.23 5.37 -0.27
C ILE A 305 13.71 4.80 -1.59
N ALA A 306 14.62 4.48 -2.49
CA ALA A 306 14.30 3.74 -3.71
C ALA A 306 14.10 2.26 -3.38
N VAL A 307 12.99 1.69 -3.86
CA VAL A 307 12.77 0.25 -3.82
C VAL A 307 13.06 -0.29 -5.22
N PRO A 308 14.16 -1.05 -5.41
CA PRO A 308 14.56 -1.53 -6.73
C PRO A 308 13.46 -2.38 -7.37
N ALA A 309 13.10 -2.04 -8.61
CA ALA A 309 12.08 -2.76 -9.36
C ALA A 309 12.47 -4.23 -9.55
N GLN A 310 11.49 -5.12 -9.43
CA GLN A 310 11.64 -6.54 -9.71
C GLN A 310 10.96 -6.81 -11.04
N GLY A 311 11.74 -6.99 -12.12
CA GLY A 311 11.26 -7.01 -13.51
C GLY A 311 9.93 -7.75 -13.71
N GLY A 312 8.95 -7.08 -14.31
CA GLY A 312 7.61 -7.63 -14.58
C GLY A 312 6.69 -7.82 -13.37
N ARG A 313 7.07 -7.36 -12.17
CA ARG A 313 6.28 -7.49 -10.94
C ARG A 313 5.85 -6.14 -10.41
N THR A 314 4.67 -6.10 -9.80
CA THR A 314 4.12 -4.93 -9.10
C THR A 314 4.40 -5.05 -7.60
N PRO A 315 4.82 -3.97 -6.92
CA PRO A 315 4.95 -3.99 -5.46
C PRO A 315 3.56 -4.14 -4.81
N LEU A 316 3.50 -4.81 -3.66
CA LEU A 316 2.30 -5.02 -2.86
C LEU A 316 2.37 -4.21 -1.56
N ALA A 317 1.33 -4.31 -0.73
CA ALA A 317 1.22 -3.57 0.52
C ALA A 317 2.44 -3.78 1.44
N VAL A 318 2.95 -2.69 2.02
CA VAL A 318 4.07 -2.73 2.96
C VAL A 318 3.61 -3.39 4.26
N SER A 319 4.47 -4.17 4.89
CA SER A 319 4.21 -4.80 6.18
C SER A 319 5.38 -4.58 7.15
N ALA A 320 5.06 -4.26 8.40
CA ALA A 320 6.05 -4.17 9.47
C ALA A 320 6.50 -5.58 9.90
N VAL A 321 7.78 -5.72 10.24
CA VAL A 321 8.34 -6.98 10.75
C VAL A 321 8.49 -6.88 12.27
N THR A 322 8.01 -7.88 13.01
CA THR A 322 8.00 -7.88 14.48
C THR A 322 9.42 -7.75 15.07
N ALA A 323 10.40 -8.41 14.42
CA ALA A 323 11.81 -8.34 14.78
C ALA A 323 12.48 -6.98 14.43
N GLY A 324 11.73 -6.05 13.86
CA GLY A 324 12.21 -4.77 13.34
C GLY A 324 12.32 -4.76 11.82
N GLY A 325 12.13 -3.58 11.25
CA GLY A 325 12.14 -3.32 9.82
C GLY A 325 10.77 -3.48 9.16
N PHE A 326 10.79 -3.49 7.83
CA PHE A 326 9.61 -3.66 6.99
C PHE A 326 9.94 -4.43 5.72
N VAL A 327 8.88 -4.93 5.10
CA VAL A 327 8.94 -5.67 3.85
C VAL A 327 7.96 -5.09 2.83
N ILE A 328 8.36 -5.12 1.56
CA ILE A 328 7.50 -4.83 0.41
C ILE A 328 7.50 -6.08 -0.46
N PRO A 329 6.42 -6.89 -0.40
CA PRO A 329 6.28 -8.05 -1.26
C PRO A 329 6.06 -7.64 -2.71
N TRP A 330 6.40 -8.53 -3.64
CA TRP A 330 6.16 -8.31 -5.07
C TRP A 330 5.17 -9.32 -5.63
N SER A 331 4.42 -8.92 -6.65
CA SER A 331 3.47 -9.80 -7.31
C SER A 331 4.16 -10.98 -7.99
N ALA A 332 3.45 -12.10 -8.10
CA ALA A 332 3.85 -13.19 -8.98
C ALA A 332 3.79 -12.73 -10.45
N THR A 333 4.73 -13.21 -11.28
CA THR A 333 4.73 -12.96 -12.73
C THR A 333 3.83 -13.92 -13.50
N GLY A 334 3.44 -15.04 -12.87
CA GLY A 334 2.55 -16.03 -13.46
C GLY A 334 1.95 -16.97 -12.43
N PRO A 335 0.93 -17.75 -12.82
CA PRO A 335 0.14 -18.53 -11.87
C PRO A 335 0.86 -19.76 -11.30
N ALA A 336 1.93 -20.22 -11.96
CA ALA A 336 2.71 -21.38 -11.53
C ALA A 336 3.92 -20.99 -10.67
N GLU A 337 4.08 -19.71 -10.34
CA GLU A 337 5.24 -19.24 -9.60
C GLU A 337 5.14 -19.60 -8.11
N ALA A 338 6.02 -20.50 -7.65
CA ALA A 338 6.00 -21.00 -6.27
C ALA A 338 6.56 -20.02 -5.24
N THR A 339 7.33 -19.01 -5.67
CA THR A 339 8.00 -18.05 -4.78
C THR A 339 8.05 -16.68 -5.43
N VAL A 340 7.75 -15.62 -4.68
CA VAL A 340 7.88 -14.24 -5.15
C VAL A 340 8.93 -13.50 -4.32
N PRO A 341 9.65 -12.51 -4.86
CA PRO A 341 10.64 -11.78 -4.09
C PRO A 341 9.98 -10.82 -3.08
N VAL A 342 10.75 -10.46 -2.06
CA VAL A 342 10.40 -9.43 -1.07
C VAL A 342 11.58 -8.51 -0.94
N SER A 343 11.33 -7.20 -0.99
CA SER A 343 12.33 -6.22 -0.59
C SER A 343 12.24 -6.02 0.92
N ARG A 344 13.32 -6.31 1.63
CA ARG A 344 13.40 -6.19 3.09
C ARG A 344 14.31 -5.02 3.49
N TYR A 345 13.88 -4.28 4.50
CA TYR A 345 14.58 -3.11 5.00
C TYR A 345 14.55 -3.07 6.53
N SER A 346 15.57 -2.49 7.14
CA SER A 346 15.59 -2.14 8.56
C SER A 346 14.72 -0.89 8.85
N ASN A 347 14.56 -0.57 10.13
CA ASN A 347 13.73 0.56 10.61
C ASN A 347 14.20 1.94 10.12
N ASP A 348 15.44 2.05 9.64
CA ASP A 348 16.03 3.26 9.05
C ASP A 348 16.00 3.25 7.51
N GLY A 349 15.46 2.19 6.89
CA GLY A 349 15.34 2.06 5.45
C GLY A 349 16.59 1.48 4.77
N THR A 350 17.56 0.97 5.52
CA THR A 350 18.70 0.25 4.94
C THR A 350 18.27 -1.12 4.42
N PRO A 351 18.64 -1.54 3.20
CA PRO A 351 18.34 -2.89 2.69
C PRO A 351 18.96 -3.98 3.58
N MET A 352 18.25 -5.10 3.75
CA MET A 352 18.70 -6.28 4.51
C MET A 352 18.81 -7.53 3.66
#